data_AF-G5A8Q1-F1
#
_entry.id   AF-G5A8Q1-F1
#
_cell.length_a   1.000
_cell.length_b   1.000
_cell.length_c   1.000
_cell.angle_alpha   90.00
_cell.angle_beta   90.00
_cell.angle_gamma   90.00
#
_symmetry.space_group_name_H-M   'P 1'
#
loop_
_entity.id
_entity.type
_entity.pdbx_description
1 polymer ?
#
loop_
_entity_poly.entity_id
_entity_poly.type
_entity_poly.pdbx_seq_one_letter_code
_entity_poly.pdbx_strand_id
1 'polypeptide(L)'
;MPFYRFFTIGIFCTLAQNEFEHHRRWTFATILSDASVLLLSGKLDVQTPHKYAEYLLEALDTDKKELVSFDYAEHEAIYSTLLGDGTNPTFTCGLELLKSYITNDGDLQRLNKTGASEMPALNLTVPTYQLHNLLHTDEAYDGEYKPELSSS
;
A
#
# COMPACT_ATOMS: atom_id res chain seq x y z
N MET A 1 1.00 25.96 14.82
CA MET A 1 0.17 24.81 14.42
C MET A 1 0.60 24.42 13.01
N PRO A 2 1.37 23.34 12.84
CA PRO A 2 1.80 22.94 11.50
C PRO A 2 0.62 22.28 10.76
N PHE A 3 0.47 22.64 9.49
CA PHE A 3 -0.48 22.02 8.58
C PHE A 3 0.05 20.64 8.18
N TYR A 4 -0.56 19.56 8.67
CA TYR A 4 -0.32 18.23 8.11
C TYR A 4 -1.17 18.09 6.84
N ARG A 5 -0.53 18.06 5.67
CA ARG A 5 -1.18 17.62 4.42
C ARG A 5 -0.97 16.13 4.26
N PHE A 6 -2.01 15.36 4.54
CA PHE A 6 -2.10 13.95 4.15
C PHE A 6 -2.30 13.87 2.65
N PHE A 7 -1.31 13.36 1.92
CA PHE A 7 -1.54 12.82 0.59
C PHE A 7 -1.87 11.33 0.75
N THR A 8 -3.15 11.01 0.88
CA THR A 8 -3.61 9.65 0.59
C THR A 8 -3.53 9.44 -0.92
N ILE A 9 -2.68 8.50 -1.34
CA ILE A 9 -2.38 8.18 -2.75
C ILE A 9 -3.64 7.73 -3.54
N GLY A 10 -4.76 7.46 -2.86
CA GLY A 10 -6.01 7.01 -3.50
C GLY A 10 -6.72 7.99 -4.43
N ILE A 11 -6.39 9.30 -4.43
CA ILE A 11 -7.06 10.28 -5.32
C ILE A 11 -6.25 10.62 -6.59
N PHE A 12 -4.96 10.28 -6.65
CA PHE A 12 -4.09 10.75 -7.74
C PHE A 12 -3.90 9.76 -8.90
N CYS A 13 -4.31 8.50 -8.77
CA CYS A 13 -4.07 7.52 -9.84
C CYS A 13 -4.82 7.84 -11.15
N THR A 14 -5.99 8.48 -11.09
CA THR A 14 -6.75 8.84 -12.30
C THR A 14 -6.21 10.07 -13.03
N LEU A 15 -5.32 10.86 -12.42
CA LEU A 15 -4.70 12.03 -13.08
C LEU A 15 -3.27 11.76 -13.56
N ALA A 16 -2.56 10.79 -12.98
CA ALA A 16 -1.16 10.52 -13.32
C ALA A 16 -0.94 9.85 -14.69
N GLN A 17 -1.93 9.15 -15.25
CA GLN A 17 -1.77 8.47 -16.54
C GLN A 17 -1.96 9.37 -17.77
N ASN A 18 -2.67 10.50 -17.65
CA ASN A 18 -3.01 11.35 -18.80
C ASN A 18 -2.11 12.59 -18.99
N GLU A 19 -1.23 12.92 -18.04
CA GLU A 19 -0.45 14.17 -18.08
C GLU A 19 1.07 13.98 -18.16
N PHE A 20 1.56 12.76 -18.41
CA PHE A 20 3.01 12.55 -18.59
C PHE A 20 3.54 13.12 -19.92
N GLU A 21 2.65 13.35 -20.88
CA GLU A 21 2.96 14.04 -22.12
C GLU A 21 2.59 15.51 -22.01
N HIS A 22 3.61 16.33 -21.76
CA HIS A 22 3.72 17.68 -22.32
C HIS A 22 3.32 18.92 -21.47
N HIS A 23 3.13 18.91 -20.15
CA HIS A 23 3.01 20.21 -19.43
C HIS A 23 3.64 20.30 -18.03
N ARG A 24 4.81 20.97 -18.01
CA ARG A 24 5.35 21.80 -16.91
C ARG A 24 5.63 21.13 -15.56
N ARG A 25 6.85 20.61 -15.50
CA ARG A 25 7.78 20.53 -14.35
C ARG A 25 7.94 21.87 -13.57
N TRP A 26 6.90 22.50 -12.98
CA TRP A 26 7.08 23.81 -12.30
C TRP A 26 6.21 24.15 -11.07
N THR A 27 5.21 23.36 -10.63
CA THR A 27 4.37 23.75 -9.47
C THR A 27 4.40 22.81 -8.26
N PHE A 28 4.82 21.56 -8.41
CA PHE A 28 4.97 20.64 -7.26
C PHE A 28 6.36 20.72 -6.60
N ALA A 29 7.42 20.90 -7.39
CA ALA A 29 8.81 20.77 -6.91
C ALA A 29 9.22 21.83 -5.88
N THR A 30 8.87 23.10 -6.09
CA THR A 30 9.32 24.21 -5.22
C THR A 30 8.72 24.16 -3.80
N ILE A 31 7.60 23.44 -3.59
CA ILE A 31 6.95 23.29 -2.29
C ILE A 31 7.56 22.13 -1.48
N LEU A 32 8.29 21.20 -2.11
CA LEU A 32 8.66 19.94 -1.49
C LEU A 32 10.04 19.93 -0.81
N SER A 33 10.94 20.88 -1.09
CA SER A 33 12.32 20.89 -0.56
C SER A 33 12.45 20.70 0.94
N ASP A 34 11.52 21.23 1.74
CA ASP A 34 11.53 21.07 3.20
C ASP A 34 10.55 20.01 3.72
N ALA A 35 9.70 19.46 2.85
CA ALA A 35 8.66 18.51 3.20
C ALA A 35 9.24 17.12 3.45
N SER A 36 8.73 16.47 4.49
CA SER A 36 8.93 15.04 4.68
C SER A 36 7.88 14.27 3.88
N VAL A 37 8.28 13.17 3.24
CA VAL A 37 7.40 12.33 2.42
C VAL A 37 7.63 10.86 2.74
N LEU A 38 6.57 10.21 3.22
CA LEU A 38 6.50 8.76 3.36
C LEU A 38 5.68 8.18 2.21
N LEU A 39 6.31 7.32 1.42
CA LEU A 39 5.64 6.51 0.40
C LEU A 39 5.53 5.06 0.89
N LEU A 40 4.36 4.47 0.73
CA LEU A 40 4.09 3.07 1.00
C LEU A 40 3.68 2.40 -0.31
N SER A 41 4.28 1.27 -0.65
CA SER A 41 3.98 0.58 -1.91
C SER A 41 4.02 -0.93 -1.77
N GLY A 42 3.01 -1.60 -2.33
CA GLY A 42 2.99 -3.05 -2.50
C GLY A 42 3.58 -3.46 -3.84
N LYS A 43 4.42 -4.50 -3.87
CA LYS A 43 4.99 -5.02 -5.12
C LYS A 43 4.01 -5.87 -5.92
N LEU A 44 2.91 -6.32 -5.32
CA LEU A 44 1.80 -6.99 -6.01
C LEU A 44 0.65 -6.04 -6.38
N ASP A 45 0.86 -4.73 -6.27
CA ASP A 45 -0.15 -3.75 -6.66
C ASP A 45 -0.27 -3.65 -8.19
N VAL A 46 -1.29 -4.31 -8.74
CA VAL A 46 -1.58 -4.28 -10.18
C VAL A 46 -2.26 -2.98 -10.65
N GLN A 47 -2.82 -2.18 -9.73
CA GLN A 47 -3.52 -0.93 -10.05
C GLN A 47 -2.55 0.26 -10.08
N THR A 48 -1.67 0.34 -9.08
CA THR A 48 -0.54 1.28 -9.01
C THR A 48 0.80 0.54 -8.90
N PRO A 49 1.33 0.00 -10.02
CA PRO A 49 2.57 -0.76 -10.02
C PRO A 49 3.75 -0.08 -9.33
N HIS A 50 4.51 -0.86 -8.57
CA HIS A 50 5.60 -0.40 -7.71
C HIS A 50 6.60 0.56 -8.38
N LYS A 51 6.93 0.34 -9.66
CA LYS A 51 7.80 1.22 -10.45
C LYS A 51 7.38 2.69 -10.43
N TYR A 52 6.08 2.98 -10.32
CA TYR A 52 5.59 4.35 -10.27
C TYR A 52 5.84 5.00 -8.90
N ALA A 53 5.92 4.22 -7.82
CA ALA A 53 6.36 4.72 -6.52
C ALA A 53 7.86 5.06 -6.54
N GLU A 54 8.68 4.26 -7.22
CA GLU A 54 10.10 4.55 -7.45
C GLU A 54 10.29 5.84 -8.26
N TYR A 55 9.57 5.98 -9.39
CA TYR A 55 9.61 7.19 -10.21
C TYR A 55 9.14 8.43 -9.44
N LEU A 56 8.09 8.29 -8.62
CA LEU A 56 7.64 9.37 -7.76
C LEU A 56 8.73 9.73 -6.74
N LEU A 57 9.34 8.74 -6.07
CA LEU A 57 10.42 8.96 -5.12
C LEU A 57 11.60 9.72 -5.76
N GLU A 58 12.01 9.35 -6.97
CA GLU A 58 13.06 10.03 -7.72
C GLU A 58 12.71 11.46 -8.08
N ALA A 59 11.46 11.72 -8.47
CA ALA A 59 10.98 13.03 -8.87
C ALA A 59 10.77 14.01 -7.69
N LEU A 60 10.69 13.52 -6.44
CA LEU A 60 10.54 14.37 -5.26
C LEU A 60 11.85 15.14 -4.97
N ASP A 61 11.74 16.47 -4.98
CA ASP A 61 12.83 17.40 -4.66
C ASP A 61 12.92 17.61 -3.15
N THR A 62 13.33 16.58 -2.40
CA THR A 62 13.57 16.61 -0.95
C THR A 62 14.47 15.46 -0.55
N ASP A 63 15.32 15.68 0.45
CA ASP A 63 16.13 14.62 1.06
C ASP A 63 15.36 13.88 2.16
N LYS A 64 14.24 14.44 2.63
CA LYS A 64 13.37 13.81 3.64
C LYS A 64 12.30 12.97 2.94
N LYS A 65 12.72 11.94 2.22
CA LYS A 65 11.81 11.00 1.57
C LYS A 65 12.19 9.58 1.90
N GLU A 66 11.17 8.75 2.09
CA GLU A 66 11.36 7.32 2.29
C GLU A 66 10.27 6.53 1.57
N LEU A 67 10.67 5.46 0.89
CA LEU A 67 9.77 4.46 0.32
C LEU A 67 9.88 3.16 1.12
N VAL A 68 8.80 2.80 1.80
CA VAL A 68 8.66 1.48 2.41
C VAL A 68 7.92 0.57 1.43
N SER A 69 8.59 -0.51 1.04
CA SER A 69 8.09 -1.45 0.05
C SER A 69 7.70 -2.77 0.72
N PHE A 70 6.55 -3.29 0.34
CA PHE A 70 6.03 -4.57 0.83
C PHE A 70 5.99 -5.57 -0.31
N ASP A 71 6.70 -6.68 -0.17
CA ASP A 71 6.85 -7.66 -1.27
C ASP A 71 5.52 -8.29 -1.71
N TYR A 72 4.58 -8.43 -0.78
CA TYR A 72 3.33 -9.15 -1.01
C TYR A 72 2.06 -8.33 -0.76
N ALA A 73 2.18 -7.02 -0.54
CA ALA A 73 1.00 -6.18 -0.41
C ALA A 73 0.39 -5.88 -1.77
N GLU A 74 -0.94 -5.89 -1.82
CA GLU A 74 -1.72 -5.47 -2.99
C GLU A 74 -1.96 -3.96 -2.99
N HIS A 75 -2.93 -3.49 -3.78
CA HIS A 75 -3.34 -2.10 -3.78
C HIS A 75 -3.67 -1.56 -2.38
N GLU A 76 -3.40 -0.27 -2.16
CA GLU A 76 -3.54 0.40 -0.87
C GLU A 76 -2.74 -0.25 0.28
N ALA A 77 -1.40 -0.16 0.23
CA ALA A 77 -0.48 -0.69 1.24
C ALA A 77 -0.76 -0.25 2.70
N ILE A 78 -1.60 0.77 2.92
CA ILE A 78 -2.08 1.11 4.26
C ILE A 78 -2.99 0.02 4.81
N TYR A 79 -3.81 -0.62 3.98
CA TYR A 79 -4.80 -1.64 4.39
C TYR A 79 -4.36 -3.06 4.06
N SER A 80 -3.60 -3.26 2.99
CA SER A 80 -3.25 -4.61 2.49
C SER A 80 -2.07 -5.28 3.19
N THR A 81 -1.45 -4.61 4.16
CA THR A 81 -0.30 -5.14 4.92
C THR A 81 -0.76 -5.70 6.27
N LEU A 82 -1.59 -6.74 6.24
CA LEU A 82 -2.12 -7.36 7.45
C LEU A 82 -1.00 -7.98 8.29
N LEU A 83 -1.06 -7.76 9.61
CA LEU A 83 -0.19 -8.41 10.58
C LEU A 83 -0.94 -9.53 11.31
N GLY A 84 -0.21 -10.52 11.83
CA GLY A 84 -0.80 -11.65 12.56
C GLY A 84 -1.55 -12.63 11.66
N ASP A 85 -2.72 -13.10 12.12
CA ASP A 85 -3.58 -14.05 11.39
C ASP A 85 -4.52 -13.38 10.38
N GLY A 86 -4.41 -12.05 10.20
CA GLY A 86 -5.25 -11.28 9.29
C GLY A 86 -6.72 -11.13 9.72
N THR A 87 -7.10 -11.61 10.91
CA THR A 87 -8.50 -11.56 11.39
C THR A 87 -8.91 -10.18 11.90
N ASN A 88 -7.95 -9.33 12.25
CA ASN A 88 -8.20 -7.96 12.68
C ASN A 88 -7.74 -6.95 11.61
N PRO A 89 -8.66 -6.45 10.76
CA PRO A 89 -8.33 -5.52 9.67
C PRO A 89 -7.87 -4.15 10.17
N THR A 90 -7.98 -3.84 11.46
CA THR A 90 -7.46 -2.59 12.03
C THR A 90 -5.97 -2.65 12.38
N PHE A 91 -5.32 -3.81 12.28
CA PHE A 91 -3.91 -3.97 12.63
C PHE A 91 -3.06 -4.28 11.39
N THR A 92 -2.76 -3.24 10.62
CA THR A 92 -1.91 -3.32 9.44
C THR A 92 -0.59 -2.61 9.67
N CYS A 93 0.50 -3.13 9.11
CA CYS A 93 1.81 -2.49 9.18
C CYS A 93 1.80 -1.08 8.57
N GLY A 94 1.13 -0.89 7.42
CA GLY A 94 1.02 0.40 6.75
C GLY A 94 0.30 1.44 7.61
N LEU A 95 -0.73 1.05 8.37
CA LEU A 95 -1.40 1.95 9.31
C LEU A 95 -0.50 2.29 10.50
N GLU A 96 0.22 1.33 11.07
CA GLU A 96 1.16 1.60 12.17
C GLU A 96 2.34 2.48 11.72
N LEU A 97 2.84 2.31 10.50
CA LEU A 97 3.84 3.21 9.89
C LEU A 97 3.29 4.62 9.72
N LEU A 98 2.08 4.76 9.18
CA LEU A 98 1.42 6.06 9.03
C LEU A 98 1.21 6.73 10.40
N LYS A 99 0.74 5.98 11.40
CA LYS A 99 0.61 6.46 12.78
C LYS A 99 1.95 6.90 13.35
N SER A 100 3.01 6.11 13.18
CA SER A 100 4.37 6.47 13.60
C SER A 100 4.89 7.73 12.90
N TYR A 101 4.61 7.88 11.60
CA TYR A 101 4.97 9.07 10.84
C TYR A 101 4.31 10.32 11.42
N ILE A 102 3.00 10.26 11.69
CA ILE A 102 2.23 11.39 12.24
C ILE A 102 2.70 11.72 13.66
N THR A 103 2.83 10.73 14.53
CA THR A 103 3.19 10.96 15.94
C THR A 103 4.62 11.43 16.14
N ASN A 104 5.48 11.24 15.14
CA ASN A 104 6.84 11.77 15.11
C ASN A 104 6.96 13.04 14.23
N ASP A 105 5.86 13.75 13.95
CA ASP A 105 5.86 15.01 13.19
C ASP A 105 6.50 14.90 11.79
N GLY A 106 6.39 13.73 11.17
CA GLY A 106 6.99 13.43 9.88
C GLY A 106 8.50 13.17 9.93
N ASP A 107 9.10 13.00 11.10
CA ASP A 107 10.52 12.63 11.20
C ASP A 107 10.74 11.15 10.81
N LEU A 108 11.25 10.96 9.59
CA LEU A 108 11.51 9.64 9.00
C LEU A 108 12.55 8.83 9.79
N GLN A 109 13.48 9.50 10.49
CA GLN A 109 14.49 8.81 11.31
C GLN A 109 13.88 8.16 12.56
N ARG A 110 12.67 8.60 12.95
CA ARG A 110 11.93 8.09 14.10
C ARG A 110 10.80 7.13 13.71
N LEU A 111 10.71 6.75 12.43
CA LEU A 111 9.74 5.77 11.97
C LEU A 111 9.94 4.42 12.67
N ASN A 112 8.87 3.93 13.29
CA ASN A 112 8.82 2.57 13.79
C ASN A 112 8.49 1.61 12.63
N LYS A 113 9.52 0.89 12.16
CA LYS A 113 9.42 -0.03 11.02
C LYS A 113 9.31 -1.50 11.42
N THR A 114 9.08 -1.78 12.71
CA THR A 114 9.02 -3.16 13.24
C THR A 114 7.98 -4.01 12.51
N GLY A 115 6.81 -3.44 12.18
CA GLY A 115 5.80 -4.17 11.40
C GLY A 115 6.28 -4.62 10.02
N ALA A 116 7.17 -3.85 9.36
CA ALA A 116 7.67 -4.19 8.03
C ALA A 116 8.62 -5.40 8.10
N SER A 117 9.37 -5.55 9.19
CA SER A 117 10.19 -6.73 9.45
C SER A 117 9.39 -7.95 9.94
N GLU A 118 8.18 -7.75 10.45
CA GLU A 118 7.29 -8.80 10.98
C GLU A 118 6.24 -9.26 9.97
N MET A 119 6.29 -8.74 8.74
CA MET A 119 5.33 -9.09 7.69
C MET A 119 5.30 -10.61 7.45
N PRO A 120 4.11 -11.23 7.44
CA PRO A 120 4.00 -12.65 7.19
C PRO A 120 4.47 -12.99 5.77
N ALA A 121 4.96 -14.23 5.59
CA ALA A 121 5.22 -14.76 4.27
C ALA A 121 3.93 -14.84 3.45
N LEU A 122 4.05 -14.76 2.12
CA LEU A 122 2.93 -14.92 1.20
C LEU A 122 2.18 -16.22 1.50
N ASN A 123 0.90 -16.09 1.85
CA ASN A 123 0.00 -17.23 2.07
C ASN A 123 -1.12 -17.17 1.03
N LEU A 124 -1.13 -18.16 0.15
CA LEU A 124 -2.13 -18.33 -0.90
C LEU A 124 -3.26 -19.29 -0.49
N THR A 125 -3.33 -19.66 0.79
CA THR A 125 -4.43 -20.49 1.30
C THR A 125 -5.72 -19.67 1.28
N VAL A 126 -6.70 -20.11 0.49
CA VAL A 126 -8.01 -19.47 0.42
C VAL A 126 -8.92 -20.02 1.54
N PRO A 127 -9.47 -19.17 2.42
CA PRO A 127 -10.48 -19.58 3.39
C PRO A 127 -11.64 -20.38 2.79
N THR A 128 -12.09 -21.43 3.50
CA THR A 128 -13.20 -22.32 3.09
C THR A 128 -14.46 -21.54 2.70
N TYR A 129 -14.76 -20.46 3.40
CA TYR A 129 -15.90 -19.60 3.07
C TYR A 129 -15.83 -19.05 1.63
N GLN A 130 -14.66 -18.62 1.17
CA GLN A 130 -14.44 -18.08 -0.17
C GLN A 130 -14.38 -19.20 -1.21
N LEU A 131 -13.71 -20.31 -0.89
CA LEU A 131 -13.69 -21.52 -1.71
C LEU A 131 -15.12 -21.96 -2.09
N HIS A 132 -16.00 -22.04 -1.10
CA HIS A 132 -17.36 -22.53 -1.30
C HIS A 132 -18.29 -21.49 -1.92
N ASN A 133 -18.30 -20.25 -1.43
CA ASN A 133 -19.30 -19.25 -1.85
C ASN A 133 -18.90 -18.44 -3.09
N LEU A 134 -17.60 -18.33 -3.39
CA LEU A 134 -17.13 -17.60 -4.57
C LEU A 134 -16.70 -18.58 -5.67
N LEU A 135 -15.86 -19.56 -5.32
CA LEU A 135 -15.26 -20.47 -6.30
C LEU A 135 -16.07 -21.75 -6.52
N HIS A 136 -17.02 -22.07 -5.63
CA HIS A 136 -17.82 -23.31 -5.65
C HIS A 136 -16.95 -24.55 -5.77
N THR A 137 -15.90 -24.63 -4.96
CA THR A 137 -14.96 -25.76 -4.98
C THR A 137 -14.36 -25.97 -3.59
N ASP A 138 -13.79 -27.14 -3.33
CA ASP A 138 -13.06 -27.43 -2.09
C ASP A 138 -11.57 -27.05 -2.19
N GLU A 139 -11.06 -26.75 -3.40
CA GLU A 139 -9.65 -26.50 -3.66
C GLU A 139 -9.49 -25.36 -4.71
N ALA A 140 -8.70 -24.33 -4.41
CA ALA A 140 -8.69 -23.08 -5.18
C ALA A 140 -8.00 -23.15 -6.54
N TYR A 141 -7.04 -24.07 -6.72
CA TYR A 141 -6.08 -24.07 -7.82
C TYR A 141 -6.30 -25.23 -8.81
N ASP A 142 -6.63 -26.41 -8.29
CA ASP A 142 -6.82 -27.68 -9.00
C ASP A 142 -8.21 -28.31 -8.71
N GLY A 143 -9.10 -27.61 -8.01
CA GLY A 143 -10.44 -28.10 -7.65
C GLY A 143 -11.46 -28.11 -8.80
N GLU A 144 -12.42 -29.02 -8.71
CA GLU A 144 -13.56 -29.06 -9.63
C GLU A 144 -14.70 -28.17 -9.15
N TYR A 145 -15.47 -27.62 -10.09
CA TYR A 145 -16.69 -26.86 -9.79
C TYR A 145 -17.78 -27.78 -9.24
N LYS A 146 -18.35 -27.39 -8.09
CA LYS A 146 -19.34 -28.13 -7.32
C LYS A 146 -20.54 -27.21 -7.01
N PRO A 147 -21.60 -27.25 -7.83
CA PRO A 147 -22.75 -26.36 -7.67
C PRO A 147 -23.46 -26.47 -6.31
N GLU A 148 -23.28 -27.59 -5.61
CA GLU A 148 -23.83 -27.86 -4.29
C GLU A 148 -23.12 -27.15 -3.13
N LEU A 149 -21.93 -26.58 -3.34
CA LEU A 149 -21.13 -25.97 -2.26
C LEU A 149 -21.56 -24.54 -1.89
N SER A 150 -22.50 -23.91 -2.60
CA SER A 150 -22.99 -22.59 -2.19
C SER A 150 -23.71 -22.71 -0.85
N SER A 151 -23.21 -22.00 0.16
CA SER A 151 -23.94 -21.86 1.43
C SER A 151 -25.01 -20.78 1.23
N SER A 152 -26.29 -21.11 1.46
CA SER A 152 -27.39 -20.12 1.50
C SER A 152 -27.11 -18.99 2.50
#